data_AF-A0A6L8MJ89-F1
#
_entry.id   AF-A0A6L8MJ89-F1
#
_cell.length_a   1.000
_cell.length_b   1.000
_cell.length_c   1.000
_cell.angle_alpha   90.00
_cell.angle_beta   90.00
_cell.angle_gamma   90.00
#
_symmetry.space_group_name_H-M   'P 1'
#
loop_
_entity.id
_entity.type
_entity.pdbx_description
1 polymer ?
#
loop_
_entity_poly.entity_id
_entity_poly.type
_entity_poly.pdbx_seq_one_letter_code
_entity_poly.pdbx_strand_id
1 'polypeptide(L)'
;MRFLKRFDRKIKLHLILCLQAMVVFFVIFSSSLSHAAVATAVGAGTAHSCAALATGGAKCWGGNSYGELGNSISGTSTTPVTVEGLEQYQIVAIDGGAFFTCALTSTGMVFCWGINDQRQLGTRAVASSRKPLQVQIPTGAAKALTVGSNHACVIDNYGNVYCWGTNLGGQLNRNTSIPKSETPLYAAGMNDVVAIKAYSSVTCYTDIAGGAKCFGNNKYGGPRKTGPAVA
;
A
#
# COMPACT_ATOMS: atom_id res chain seq x y z
N MET A 1 -10.40 -28.76 67.14
CA MET A 1 -11.06 -28.31 65.88
C MET A 1 -10.71 -26.87 65.44
N ARG A 2 -9.66 -26.20 65.98
CA ARG A 2 -9.22 -24.85 65.55
C ARG A 2 -7.95 -24.83 64.67
N PHE A 3 -7.20 -25.93 64.59
CA PHE A 3 -5.95 -26.00 63.83
C PHE A 3 -6.15 -26.20 62.31
N LEU A 4 -7.17 -26.97 61.90
CA LEU A 4 -7.45 -27.25 60.48
C LEU A 4 -7.98 -26.05 59.69
N LYS A 5 -8.72 -25.12 60.31
CA LYS A 5 -9.20 -23.88 59.65
C LYS A 5 -8.11 -22.87 59.34
N ARG A 6 -6.97 -22.91 60.06
CA ARG A 6 -5.86 -21.94 59.91
C ARG A 6 -4.90 -22.35 58.79
N PHE A 7 -4.80 -23.64 58.49
CA PHE A 7 -4.00 -24.19 57.40
C PHE A 7 -4.62 -23.88 56.02
N ASP A 8 -5.94 -24.00 55.90
CA ASP A 8 -6.71 -23.71 54.67
C ASP A 8 -6.62 -22.23 54.25
N ARG A 9 -6.62 -21.28 55.20
CA ARG A 9 -6.45 -19.85 54.89
C ARG A 9 -5.07 -19.50 54.33
N LYS A 10 -4.00 -20.14 54.79
CA LYS A 10 -2.65 -19.91 54.27
C LYS A 10 -2.49 -20.45 52.84
N ILE A 11 -3.06 -21.61 52.56
CA ILE A 11 -3.05 -22.22 51.22
C ILE A 11 -3.88 -21.39 50.24
N LYS A 12 -5.09 -20.94 50.63
CA LYS A 12 -5.92 -20.03 49.82
C LYS A 12 -5.22 -18.70 49.53
N LEU A 13 -4.55 -18.11 50.52
CA LEU A 13 -3.82 -16.86 50.34
C LEU A 13 -2.61 -17.04 49.41
N HIS A 14 -1.87 -18.15 49.52
CA HIS A 14 -0.79 -18.49 48.58
C HIS A 14 -1.29 -18.76 47.16
N LEU A 15 -2.42 -19.45 46.99
CA LEU A 15 -3.02 -19.67 45.67
C LEU A 15 -3.48 -18.37 45.02
N ILE A 16 -4.10 -17.47 45.78
CA ILE A 16 -4.55 -16.15 45.29
C ILE A 16 -3.36 -15.27 44.91
N LEU A 17 -2.31 -15.22 45.74
CA LEU A 17 -1.08 -14.49 45.45
C LEU A 17 -0.35 -15.07 44.22
N CYS A 18 -0.38 -16.39 44.04
CA CYS A 18 0.20 -17.05 42.88
C CYS A 18 -0.61 -16.76 41.60
N LEU A 19 -1.95 -16.77 41.67
CA LEU A 19 -2.83 -16.42 40.56
C LEU A 19 -2.67 -14.93 40.17
N GLN A 20 -2.61 -14.04 41.15
CA GLN A 20 -2.36 -12.61 40.93
C GLN A 20 -0.97 -12.36 40.34
N ALA A 21 0.06 -13.05 40.83
CA ALA A 21 1.40 -12.99 40.27
C ALA A 21 1.46 -13.52 38.83
N MET A 22 0.73 -14.61 38.50
CA MET A 22 0.64 -15.12 37.13
C MET A 22 -0.12 -14.18 36.19
N VAL A 23 -1.21 -13.56 36.64
CA VAL A 23 -1.95 -12.56 35.83
C VAL A 23 -1.10 -11.31 35.62
N VAL A 24 -0.41 -10.82 36.65
CA VAL A 24 0.51 -9.69 36.54
C VAL A 24 1.68 -10.04 35.63
N PHE A 25 2.24 -11.25 35.72
CA PHE A 25 3.29 -11.72 34.81
C PHE A 25 2.79 -11.82 33.37
N PHE A 26 1.56 -12.33 33.14
CA PHE A 26 0.97 -12.45 31.80
C PHE A 26 0.64 -11.09 31.19
N VAL A 27 0.11 -10.14 31.97
CA VAL A 27 -0.18 -8.75 31.55
C VAL A 27 1.13 -7.99 31.30
N ILE A 28 2.15 -8.16 32.15
CA ILE A 28 3.47 -7.54 31.95
C ILE A 28 4.15 -8.13 30.71
N PHE A 29 4.12 -9.45 30.50
CA PHE A 29 4.71 -10.09 29.30
C PHE A 29 3.96 -9.77 27.99
N SER A 30 2.65 -9.57 28.04
CA SER A 30 1.88 -9.12 26.87
C SER A 30 2.04 -7.62 26.61
N SER A 31 2.39 -6.82 27.63
CA SER A 31 2.71 -5.40 27.47
C SER A 31 4.18 -5.13 27.07
N SER A 32 5.11 -6.06 27.33
CA SER A 32 6.54 -5.91 27.00
C SER A 32 6.91 -6.39 25.59
N LEU A 33 5.96 -6.99 24.85
CA LEU A 33 6.12 -7.35 23.43
C LEU A 33 5.50 -6.33 22.45
N SER A 34 4.92 -5.23 22.93
CA SER A 34 4.01 -4.37 22.14
C SER A 34 4.52 -2.97 21.78
N HIS A 35 5.83 -2.76 21.57
CA HIS A 35 6.36 -1.42 21.21
C HIS A 35 7.27 -1.39 19.98
N ALA A 36 7.62 -2.53 19.38
CA ALA A 36 8.24 -2.51 18.06
C ALA A 36 7.14 -2.31 17.01
N ALA A 37 7.21 -1.22 16.24
CA ALA A 37 6.34 -1.04 15.09
C ALA A 37 6.65 -2.15 14.07
N VAL A 38 5.82 -3.20 14.04
CA VAL A 38 6.01 -4.33 13.12
C VAL A 38 5.57 -3.89 11.73
N ALA A 39 6.49 -3.91 10.78
CA ALA A 39 6.17 -3.67 9.37
C ALA A 39 5.49 -4.91 8.76
N THR A 40 4.35 -4.73 8.11
CA THR A 40 3.58 -5.80 7.44
C THR A 40 3.73 -5.77 5.93
N ALA A 41 4.07 -4.62 5.37
CA ALA A 41 4.41 -4.45 3.96
C ALA A 41 5.43 -3.32 3.82
N VAL A 42 6.26 -3.39 2.78
CA VAL A 42 7.23 -2.34 2.45
C VAL A 42 7.11 -1.97 0.98
N GLY A 43 7.34 -0.70 0.69
CA GLY A 43 7.39 -0.14 -0.64
C GLY A 43 8.62 0.76 -0.76
N ALA A 44 9.23 0.79 -1.95
CA ALA A 44 10.40 1.62 -2.22
C ALA A 44 10.18 2.40 -3.51
N GLY A 45 10.43 3.70 -3.47
CA GLY A 45 10.56 4.55 -4.64
C GLY A 45 12.02 4.76 -5.04
N THR A 46 12.29 5.77 -5.87
CA THR A 46 13.67 6.06 -6.32
C THR A 46 14.60 6.46 -5.17
N ALA A 47 14.10 7.28 -4.24
CA ALA A 47 14.90 7.87 -3.17
C ALA A 47 14.26 7.76 -1.79
N HIS A 48 13.09 7.14 -1.69
CA HIS A 48 12.33 7.00 -0.44
C HIS A 48 11.83 5.57 -0.25
N SER A 49 11.49 5.24 0.98
CA SER A 49 10.92 3.94 1.35
C SER A 49 9.81 4.15 2.34
N CYS A 50 8.86 3.23 2.35
CA CYS A 50 7.72 3.26 3.26
C CYS A 50 7.43 1.86 3.79
N ALA A 51 6.91 1.80 5.01
CA ALA A 51 6.46 0.58 5.66
C ALA A 51 5.03 0.77 6.19
N ALA A 52 4.15 -0.16 5.85
CA ALA A 52 2.84 -0.33 6.47
C ALA A 52 3.03 -0.98 7.84
N LEU A 53 2.28 -0.55 8.85
CA LEU A 53 2.42 -1.06 10.21
C LEU A 53 1.29 -2.04 10.58
N ALA A 54 1.61 -3.04 11.40
CA ALA A 54 0.65 -3.99 11.93
C ALA A 54 -0.41 -3.34 12.83
N THR A 55 -0.11 -2.18 13.39
CA THR A 55 -1.01 -1.38 14.24
C THR A 55 -1.89 -0.42 13.45
N GLY A 56 -1.77 -0.39 12.11
CA GLY A 56 -2.38 0.62 11.25
C GLY A 56 -1.43 1.77 10.90
N GLY A 57 -1.80 2.51 9.86
CA GLY A 57 -0.99 3.58 9.28
C GLY A 57 0.27 3.10 8.55
N ALA A 58 1.13 4.07 8.24
CA ALA A 58 2.41 3.83 7.59
C ALA A 58 3.47 4.82 8.09
N LYS A 59 4.74 4.44 7.94
CA LYS A 59 5.89 5.33 8.09
C LYS A 59 6.71 5.36 6.81
N CYS A 60 7.25 6.51 6.46
CA CYS A 60 8.13 6.69 5.31
C CYS A 60 9.45 7.36 5.72
N TRP A 61 10.52 7.15 4.96
CA TRP A 61 11.82 7.82 5.12
C TRP A 61 12.53 7.94 3.77
N GLY A 62 13.59 8.74 3.73
CA GLY A 62 14.38 9.06 2.54
C GLY A 62 14.04 10.42 1.95
N GLY A 63 14.19 10.54 0.62
CA GLY A 63 13.93 11.75 -0.15
C GLY A 63 12.48 12.22 -0.04
N ASN A 64 12.29 13.54 -0.02
CA ASN A 64 10.99 14.16 0.25
C ASN A 64 10.86 15.55 -0.41
N SER A 65 11.39 15.70 -1.62
CA SER A 65 11.41 16.98 -2.32
C SER A 65 10.01 17.43 -2.76
N TYR A 66 9.12 16.47 -2.98
CA TYR A 66 7.74 16.65 -3.44
C TYR A 66 6.69 16.24 -2.40
N GLY A 67 7.12 15.80 -1.21
CA GLY A 67 6.22 15.34 -0.16
C GLY A 67 5.97 13.83 -0.18
N GLU A 68 6.88 13.04 -0.78
CA GLU A 68 6.84 11.57 -0.91
C GLU A 68 6.65 10.84 0.42
N LEU A 69 6.98 11.48 1.54
CA LEU A 69 6.82 10.92 2.89
C LEU A 69 5.42 11.15 3.48
N GLY A 70 4.58 12.00 2.87
CA GLY A 70 3.18 12.15 3.26
C GLY A 70 2.96 12.79 4.63
N ASN A 71 3.95 13.50 5.17
CA ASN A 71 3.94 14.07 6.52
C ASN A 71 3.78 15.61 6.53
N SER A 72 3.19 16.18 5.46
CA SER A 72 3.01 17.63 5.26
C SER A 72 4.29 18.47 5.12
N ILE A 73 5.46 17.87 5.30
CA ILE A 73 6.76 18.53 5.28
C ILE A 73 7.46 18.22 3.95
N SER A 74 8.35 19.13 3.52
CA SER A 74 9.33 18.88 2.45
C SER A 74 10.73 18.81 3.03
N GLY A 75 11.58 17.94 2.48
CA GLY A 75 12.96 17.75 2.93
C GLY A 75 13.21 16.34 3.47
N THR A 76 14.36 15.79 3.10
CA THR A 76 14.76 14.41 3.38
C THR A 76 14.68 14.06 4.85
N SER A 77 14.19 12.86 5.16
CA SER A 77 14.24 12.30 6.50
C SER A 77 15.09 11.03 6.51
N THR A 78 16.11 10.96 7.37
CA THR A 78 16.91 9.75 7.56
C THR A 78 16.27 8.75 8.53
N THR A 79 15.17 9.15 9.18
CA THR A 79 14.41 8.31 10.11
C THR A 79 12.95 8.17 9.66
N PRO A 80 12.27 7.05 10.01
CA PRO A 80 10.86 6.85 9.65
C PRO A 80 9.93 7.88 10.29
N VAL A 81 9.27 8.70 9.47
CA VAL A 81 8.23 9.65 9.85
C VAL A 81 6.85 9.06 9.58
N THR A 82 5.87 9.44 10.41
CA THR A 82 4.47 9.00 10.23
C THR A 82 3.86 9.65 8.99
N VAL A 83 3.13 8.86 8.20
CA VAL A 83 2.30 9.37 7.10
C VAL A 83 1.00 9.92 7.69
N GLU A 84 0.78 11.21 7.54
CA GLU A 84 -0.34 11.92 8.17
C GLU A 84 -1.68 11.59 7.50
N GLY A 85 -2.70 11.31 8.32
CA GLY A 85 -4.07 11.07 7.88
C GLY A 85 -4.36 9.62 7.48
N LEU A 86 -3.41 8.69 7.66
CA LEU A 86 -3.61 7.25 7.41
C LEU A 86 -3.60 6.40 8.69
N GLU A 87 -3.41 7.00 9.87
CA GLU A 87 -3.21 6.32 11.15
C GLU A 87 -4.39 5.41 11.51
N GLN A 88 -5.62 5.81 11.14
CA GLN A 88 -6.82 5.02 11.37
C GLN A 88 -7.04 3.85 10.40
N TYR A 89 -6.23 3.74 9.33
CA TYR A 89 -6.42 2.71 8.30
C TYR A 89 -5.42 1.57 8.47
N GLN A 90 -5.90 0.34 8.35
CA GLN A 90 -5.01 -0.80 8.16
C GLN A 90 -4.50 -0.79 6.72
N ILE A 91 -3.22 -0.49 6.53
CA ILE A 91 -2.55 -0.55 5.22
C ILE A 91 -2.13 -2.00 4.96
N VAL A 92 -2.47 -2.52 3.77
CA VAL A 92 -2.17 -3.89 3.33
C VAL A 92 -1.21 -3.95 2.14
N ALA A 93 -1.07 -2.84 1.41
CA ALA A 93 0.01 -2.67 0.45
C ALA A 93 0.44 -1.20 0.42
N ILE A 94 1.73 -0.96 0.22
CA ILE A 94 2.31 0.36 0.04
C ILE A 94 3.45 0.23 -0.96
N ASP A 95 3.53 1.16 -1.91
CA ASP A 95 4.49 1.08 -3.00
C ASP A 95 4.90 2.49 -3.47
N GLY A 96 6.15 2.61 -3.95
CA GLY A 96 6.78 3.88 -4.29
C GLY A 96 7.09 3.97 -5.78
N GLY A 97 6.76 5.11 -6.38
CA GLY A 97 7.21 5.46 -7.73
C GLY A 97 8.44 6.35 -7.71
N ALA A 98 8.65 7.12 -8.79
CA ALA A 98 9.84 7.95 -8.90
C ALA A 98 9.95 8.99 -7.77
N PHE A 99 8.87 9.75 -7.54
CA PHE A 99 8.77 10.76 -6.49
C PHE A 99 7.33 10.83 -5.94
N PHE A 100 6.66 9.68 -5.85
CA PHE A 100 5.32 9.58 -5.28
C PHE A 100 5.15 8.22 -4.60
N THR A 101 4.12 8.10 -3.76
CA THR A 101 3.80 6.89 -3.02
C THR A 101 2.31 6.64 -3.14
N CYS A 102 1.91 5.37 -3.20
CA CYS A 102 0.52 4.97 -3.04
C CYS A 102 0.40 3.88 -1.98
N ALA A 103 -0.75 3.86 -1.29
CA ALA A 103 -1.11 2.87 -0.30
C ALA A 103 -2.53 2.34 -0.53
N LEU A 104 -2.73 1.07 -0.19
CA LEU A 104 -3.99 0.35 -0.23
C LEU A 104 -4.40 -0.05 1.19
N THR A 105 -5.61 0.29 1.59
CA THR A 105 -6.19 -0.14 2.86
C THR A 105 -6.79 -1.54 2.77
N SER A 106 -7.00 -2.20 3.90
CA SER A 106 -7.71 -3.49 3.98
C SER A 106 -9.15 -3.44 3.51
N THR A 107 -9.76 -2.24 3.52
CA THR A 107 -11.11 -1.99 3.00
C THR A 107 -11.13 -1.65 1.50
N GLY A 108 -9.98 -1.65 0.85
CA GLY A 108 -9.85 -1.42 -0.59
C GLY A 108 -9.78 0.06 -1.01
N MET A 109 -9.65 0.99 -0.07
CA MET A 109 -9.39 2.40 -0.38
C MET A 109 -7.94 2.58 -0.81
N VAL A 110 -7.73 3.46 -1.79
CA VAL A 110 -6.40 3.77 -2.34
C VAL A 110 -6.09 5.23 -2.07
N PHE A 111 -4.88 5.49 -1.59
CA PHE A 111 -4.36 6.84 -1.35
C PHE A 111 -3.05 7.02 -2.09
N CYS A 112 -2.81 8.18 -2.68
CA CYS A 112 -1.54 8.53 -3.31
C CYS A 112 -1.10 9.95 -2.91
N TRP A 113 0.22 10.16 -2.81
CA TRP A 113 0.83 11.45 -2.49
C TRP A 113 2.23 11.60 -3.07
N GLY A 114 2.77 12.81 -3.08
CA GLY A 114 4.03 13.20 -3.70
C GLY A 114 3.84 14.02 -4.98
N ILE A 115 4.74 13.84 -5.95
CA ILE A 115 4.72 14.56 -7.23
C ILE A 115 3.47 14.20 -8.07
N ASN A 116 2.97 15.14 -8.86
CA ASN A 116 1.78 14.92 -9.69
C ASN A 116 1.86 15.50 -11.12
N ASP A 117 3.06 15.79 -11.61
CA ASP A 117 3.26 16.39 -12.95
C ASP A 117 2.77 15.48 -14.09
N GLN A 118 2.82 14.16 -13.87
CA GLN A 118 2.31 13.14 -14.76
C GLN A 118 0.91 12.64 -14.40
N ARG A 119 0.22 13.32 -13.48
CA ARG A 119 -1.10 12.95 -12.99
C ARG A 119 -1.12 11.62 -12.20
N GLN A 120 0.04 11.20 -11.68
CA GLN A 120 0.22 9.92 -11.00
C GLN A 120 -0.47 9.82 -9.63
N LEU A 121 -1.06 10.91 -9.11
CA LEU A 121 -1.91 10.83 -7.92
C LEU A 121 -3.32 10.32 -8.23
N GLY A 122 -3.83 10.45 -9.46
CA GLY A 122 -5.11 9.86 -9.84
C GLY A 122 -6.36 10.47 -9.19
N THR A 123 -6.27 11.68 -8.64
CA THR A 123 -7.32 12.31 -7.82
C THR A 123 -8.06 13.47 -8.49
N ARG A 124 -7.93 13.67 -9.81
CA ARG A 124 -8.31 14.91 -10.55
C ARG A 124 -7.56 16.18 -10.11
N ALA A 125 -6.83 16.15 -9.00
CA ALA A 125 -5.92 17.22 -8.67
C ALA A 125 -4.78 17.28 -9.71
N VAL A 126 -4.39 18.49 -10.08
CA VAL A 126 -3.26 18.72 -10.99
C VAL A 126 -1.96 19.04 -10.25
N ALA A 127 -2.05 19.46 -8.98
CA ALA A 127 -0.92 19.79 -8.14
C ALA A 127 -0.38 18.57 -7.38
N SER A 128 0.90 18.60 -7.05
CA SER A 128 1.55 17.68 -6.11
C SER A 128 0.95 17.83 -4.71
N SER A 129 0.99 16.76 -3.92
CA SER A 129 0.44 16.76 -2.56
C SER A 129 1.42 16.17 -1.57
N ARG A 130 1.67 16.88 -0.47
CA ARG A 130 2.49 16.40 0.65
C ARG A 130 1.71 15.59 1.67
N LYS A 131 0.43 15.35 1.39
CA LYS A 131 -0.48 14.52 2.17
C LYS A 131 -1.14 13.46 1.27
N PRO A 132 -1.44 12.27 1.81
CA PRO A 132 -2.28 11.28 1.15
C PRO A 132 -3.58 11.88 0.60
N LEU A 133 -3.83 11.70 -0.70
CA LEU A 133 -5.11 12.01 -1.32
C LEU A 133 -5.79 10.71 -1.76
N GLN A 134 -7.09 10.61 -1.50
CA GLN A 134 -7.85 9.42 -1.88
C GLN A 134 -8.07 9.36 -3.40
N VAL A 135 -7.73 8.22 -3.99
CA VAL A 135 -8.01 7.87 -5.38
C VAL A 135 -9.40 7.24 -5.46
N GLN A 136 -10.24 7.77 -6.35
CA GLN A 136 -11.59 7.23 -6.58
C GLN A 136 -11.52 6.05 -7.55
N ILE A 137 -11.56 4.83 -7.02
CA ILE A 137 -11.60 3.60 -7.83
C ILE A 137 -13.02 3.44 -8.40
N PRO A 138 -13.21 3.25 -9.72
CA PRO A 138 -14.54 3.23 -10.33
C PRO A 138 -15.52 2.21 -9.73
N THR A 139 -15.00 1.07 -9.27
CA THR A 139 -15.80 0.01 -8.63
C THR A 139 -15.87 0.12 -7.11
N GLY A 140 -15.35 1.21 -6.55
CA GLY A 140 -15.39 1.53 -5.12
C GLY A 140 -14.24 0.96 -4.29
N ALA A 141 -13.65 -0.16 -4.69
CA ALA A 141 -12.58 -0.81 -3.93
C ALA A 141 -11.57 -1.55 -4.83
N ALA A 142 -10.30 -1.52 -4.42
CA ALA A 142 -9.22 -2.31 -4.98
C ALA A 142 -8.87 -3.50 -4.06
N LYS A 143 -8.44 -4.62 -4.65
CA LYS A 143 -7.86 -5.76 -3.92
C LYS A 143 -6.33 -5.81 -4.00
N ALA A 144 -5.75 -5.15 -5.01
CA ALA A 144 -4.31 -5.11 -5.22
C ALA A 144 -3.90 -3.75 -5.79
N LEU A 145 -2.69 -3.31 -5.42
CA LEU A 145 -2.07 -2.06 -5.85
C LEU A 145 -0.65 -2.35 -6.37
N THR A 146 -0.24 -1.64 -7.41
CA THR A 146 1.15 -1.59 -7.84
C THR A 146 1.50 -0.21 -8.40
N VAL A 147 2.75 0.20 -8.21
CA VAL A 147 3.26 1.49 -8.64
C VAL A 147 4.47 1.31 -9.56
N GLY A 148 4.47 2.01 -10.69
CA GLY A 148 5.63 2.14 -11.58
C GLY A 148 6.33 3.49 -11.40
N SER A 149 7.21 3.88 -12.32
CA SER A 149 7.96 5.15 -12.16
C SER A 149 7.03 6.36 -12.09
N ASN A 150 6.03 6.45 -12.97
CA ASN A 150 5.14 7.62 -13.08
C ASN A 150 3.68 7.22 -13.36
N HIS A 151 3.31 5.99 -13.02
CA HIS A 151 1.95 5.46 -13.16
C HIS A 151 1.66 4.50 -12.02
N ALA A 152 0.39 4.26 -11.74
CA ALA A 152 -0.04 3.26 -10.78
C ALA A 152 -1.24 2.51 -11.35
N CYS A 153 -1.39 1.27 -10.91
CA CYS A 153 -2.48 0.40 -11.32
C CYS A 153 -3.06 -0.34 -10.12
N VAL A 154 -4.34 -0.66 -10.20
CA VAL A 154 -5.04 -1.52 -9.24
C VAL A 154 -5.75 -2.66 -9.95
N ILE A 155 -5.97 -3.73 -9.21
CA ILE A 155 -6.98 -4.73 -9.55
C ILE A 155 -8.17 -4.50 -8.61
N ASP A 156 -9.38 -4.47 -9.13
CA ASP A 156 -10.58 -4.47 -8.31
C ASP A 156 -11.00 -5.88 -7.86
N ASN A 157 -12.10 -5.96 -7.11
CA ASN A 157 -12.64 -7.22 -6.61
C ASN A 157 -13.15 -8.16 -7.73
N TYR A 158 -13.37 -7.64 -8.93
CA TYR A 158 -13.88 -8.37 -10.09
C TYR A 158 -12.76 -8.80 -11.06
N GLY A 159 -11.50 -8.48 -10.76
CA GLY A 159 -10.36 -8.80 -11.64
C GLY A 159 -10.16 -7.80 -12.77
N ASN A 160 -10.86 -6.66 -12.76
CA ASN A 160 -10.61 -5.57 -13.69
C ASN A 160 -9.38 -4.78 -13.28
N VAL A 161 -8.64 -4.28 -14.27
CA VAL A 161 -7.47 -3.42 -14.03
C VAL A 161 -7.78 -1.97 -14.37
N TYR A 162 -7.42 -1.08 -13.46
CA TYR A 162 -7.48 0.36 -13.66
C TYR A 162 -6.11 0.97 -13.44
N CYS A 163 -5.66 1.81 -14.36
CA CYS A 163 -4.37 2.49 -14.29
C CYS A 163 -4.50 4.01 -14.48
N TRP A 164 -3.61 4.79 -13.87
CA TRP A 164 -3.52 6.24 -14.03
C TRP A 164 -2.07 6.72 -14.02
N GLY A 165 -1.85 8.00 -14.32
CA GLY A 165 -0.53 8.59 -14.51
C GLY A 165 -0.07 8.59 -15.96
N THR A 166 1.23 8.41 -16.21
CA THR A 166 1.83 8.47 -17.55
C THR A 166 1.30 7.36 -18.47
N ASN A 167 1.10 7.67 -19.75
CA ASN A 167 0.76 6.70 -20.81
C ASN A 167 1.57 6.90 -22.12
N LEU A 168 2.64 7.71 -22.11
CA LEU A 168 3.48 7.95 -23.29
C LEU A 168 4.07 6.66 -23.90
N GLY A 169 4.24 5.63 -23.07
CA GLY A 169 4.74 4.31 -23.45
C GLY A 169 3.66 3.23 -23.51
N GLY A 170 2.38 3.58 -23.32
CA GLY A 170 1.30 2.60 -23.18
C GLY A 170 1.20 1.97 -21.79
N GLN A 171 1.74 2.62 -20.74
CA GLN A 171 1.76 2.11 -19.35
C GLN A 171 0.37 1.89 -18.75
N LEU A 172 -0.69 2.44 -19.37
CA LEU A 172 -2.08 2.27 -18.92
C LEU A 172 -2.85 1.24 -19.76
N ASN A 173 -2.19 0.57 -20.70
CA ASN A 173 -2.82 -0.28 -21.73
C ASN A 173 -3.94 0.47 -22.49
N ARG A 174 -3.66 1.72 -22.88
CA ARG A 174 -4.56 2.59 -23.64
C ARG A 174 -3.86 3.21 -24.83
N ASN A 175 -4.66 3.77 -25.75
CA ASN A 175 -4.14 4.56 -26.86
C ASN A 175 -3.23 5.68 -26.33
N THR A 176 -2.03 5.77 -26.87
CA THR A 176 -0.99 6.75 -26.48
C THR A 176 -1.34 8.18 -26.89
N SER A 177 -2.36 8.40 -27.73
CA SER A 177 -2.97 9.72 -27.94
C SER A 177 -3.58 10.31 -26.65
N ILE A 178 -3.83 9.48 -25.63
CA ILE A 178 -4.07 9.90 -24.25
C ILE A 178 -2.72 9.79 -23.54
N PRO A 179 -1.92 10.87 -23.39
CA PRO A 179 -0.54 10.76 -22.94
C PRO A 179 -0.40 10.54 -21.44
N LYS A 180 -1.44 10.86 -20.65
CA LYS A 180 -1.53 10.65 -19.21
C LYS A 180 -2.98 10.72 -18.74
N SER A 181 -3.27 10.21 -17.54
CA SER A 181 -4.60 10.28 -16.93
C SER A 181 -4.55 10.68 -15.45
N GLU A 182 -5.42 11.61 -15.07
CA GLU A 182 -5.62 12.08 -13.69
C GLU A 182 -6.71 11.34 -12.92
N THR A 183 -7.30 10.33 -13.54
CA THR A 183 -8.23 9.39 -12.92
C THR A 183 -7.91 7.96 -13.35
N PRO A 184 -8.26 6.94 -12.55
CA PRO A 184 -8.12 5.55 -12.95
C PRO A 184 -8.91 5.27 -14.24
N LEU A 185 -8.21 4.85 -15.29
CA LEU A 185 -8.82 4.38 -16.54
C LEU A 185 -8.80 2.86 -16.58
N TYR A 186 -9.92 2.27 -17.03
CA TYR A 186 -9.95 0.85 -17.32
C TYR A 186 -8.91 0.49 -18.39
N ALA A 187 -8.05 -0.47 -18.07
CA ALA A 187 -7.05 -1.03 -18.97
C ALA A 187 -7.75 -1.98 -19.96
N ALA A 188 -7.68 -1.67 -21.25
CA ALA A 188 -8.59 -2.27 -22.23
C ALA A 188 -8.38 -3.80 -22.36
N GLY A 189 -9.48 -4.56 -22.29
CA GLY A 189 -9.47 -6.02 -22.43
C GLY A 189 -8.80 -6.76 -21.26
N MET A 190 -8.67 -6.12 -20.09
CA MET A 190 -8.09 -6.70 -18.90
C MET A 190 -9.17 -7.02 -17.88
N ASN A 191 -9.81 -8.18 -18.07
CA ASN A 191 -10.64 -8.88 -17.11
C ASN A 191 -9.89 -10.11 -16.56
N ASP A 192 -10.37 -10.66 -15.45
CA ASP A 192 -9.86 -11.89 -14.84
C ASP A 192 -8.38 -11.85 -14.41
N VAL A 193 -7.89 -10.67 -14.02
CA VAL A 193 -6.53 -10.51 -13.50
C VAL A 193 -6.47 -10.91 -12.03
N VAL A 194 -5.48 -11.76 -11.69
CA VAL A 194 -5.28 -12.27 -10.32
C VAL A 194 -4.10 -11.59 -9.62
N ALA A 195 -3.04 -11.23 -10.35
CA ALA A 195 -1.91 -10.50 -9.81
C ALA A 195 -1.38 -9.48 -10.83
N ILE A 196 -0.86 -8.36 -10.33
CA ILE A 196 -0.30 -7.28 -11.15
C ILE A 196 0.96 -6.74 -10.48
N LYS A 197 1.98 -6.44 -11.29
CA LYS A 197 3.21 -5.76 -10.87
C LYS A 197 3.67 -4.78 -11.94
N ALA A 198 3.85 -3.55 -11.52
CA ALA A 198 4.47 -2.49 -12.29
C ALA A 198 5.95 -2.39 -11.95
N TYR A 199 6.71 -2.02 -12.96
CA TYR A 199 8.09 -1.60 -12.89
C TYR A 199 8.16 -0.20 -13.51
N SER A 200 9.34 0.24 -13.95
CA SER A 200 9.55 1.59 -14.46
C SER A 200 8.45 2.08 -15.42
N SER A 201 8.34 1.50 -16.61
CA SER A 201 7.33 1.87 -17.61
C SER A 201 6.60 0.66 -18.19
N VAL A 202 6.64 -0.46 -17.46
CA VAL A 202 6.07 -1.74 -17.86
C VAL A 202 5.22 -2.25 -16.71
N THR A 203 4.06 -2.79 -17.03
CA THR A 203 3.17 -3.46 -16.08
C THR A 203 2.91 -4.86 -16.57
N CYS A 204 3.17 -5.85 -15.72
CA CYS A 204 2.93 -7.26 -15.98
C CYS A 204 1.83 -7.79 -15.07
N TYR A 205 1.12 -8.80 -15.53
CA TYR A 205 0.03 -9.41 -14.79
C TYR A 205 -0.09 -10.89 -15.10
N THR A 206 -0.76 -11.61 -14.20
CA THR A 206 -1.23 -12.98 -14.43
C THR A 206 -2.76 -13.01 -14.45
N ASP A 207 -3.32 -13.81 -15.34
CA ASP A 207 -4.77 -14.05 -15.44
C ASP A 207 -5.18 -15.37 -14.76
N ILE A 208 -6.50 -15.60 -14.61
CA ILE A 208 -7.05 -16.84 -14.00
C ILE A 208 -6.67 -18.11 -14.75
N ALA A 209 -6.27 -18.01 -16.03
CA ALA A 209 -5.80 -19.14 -16.82
C ALA A 209 -4.31 -19.44 -16.58
N GLY A 210 -3.64 -18.65 -15.72
CA GLY A 210 -2.21 -18.78 -15.42
C GLY A 210 -1.29 -18.12 -16.46
N GLY A 211 -1.84 -17.40 -17.45
CA GLY A 211 -1.06 -16.69 -18.46
C GLY A 211 -0.42 -15.43 -17.89
N ALA A 212 0.84 -15.17 -18.26
CA ALA A 212 1.57 -13.95 -17.90
C ALA A 212 1.70 -13.02 -19.11
N LYS A 213 1.30 -11.76 -18.96
CA LYS A 213 1.29 -10.74 -20.03
C LYS A 213 1.81 -9.41 -19.50
N CYS A 214 2.37 -8.57 -20.37
CA CYS A 214 2.84 -7.24 -20.00
C CYS A 214 2.43 -6.18 -21.02
N PHE A 215 2.29 -4.93 -20.57
CA PHE A 215 2.02 -3.75 -21.37
C PHE A 215 2.89 -2.57 -20.93
N GLY A 216 3.06 -1.57 -21.80
CA GLY A 216 3.97 -0.45 -21.59
C GLY A 216 5.18 -0.46 -22.52
N ASN A 217 6.14 0.44 -22.28
CA ASN A 217 7.29 0.61 -23.16
C ASN A 217 8.37 -0.41 -22.84
N ASN A 218 8.39 -1.49 -23.61
CA ASN A 218 9.43 -2.50 -23.55
C ASN A 218 10.61 -2.11 -24.45
N LYS A 219 11.42 -1.13 -24.04
CA LYS A 219 12.68 -0.78 -24.73
C LYS A 219 13.67 -1.97 -24.83
N TYR A 220 13.38 -3.07 -24.14
CA TYR A 220 14.15 -4.33 -24.08
C TYR A 220 13.44 -5.57 -24.69
N GLY A 221 12.35 -5.43 -25.46
CA GLY A 221 11.88 -6.52 -26.33
C GLY A 221 10.92 -7.59 -25.74
N GLY A 222 10.21 -7.33 -24.64
CA GLY A 222 9.05 -8.15 -24.21
C GLY A 222 7.80 -7.91 -25.08
N PRO A 223 6.86 -8.87 -25.18
CA PRO A 223 6.01 -9.08 -26.36
C PRO A 223 5.26 -7.83 -26.79
N ARG A 224 5.41 -7.50 -28.09
CA ARG A 224 4.56 -6.55 -28.81
C ARG A 224 3.10 -6.92 -28.57
N LYS A 225 2.28 -5.88 -28.39
CA LYS A 225 0.82 -5.93 -28.45
C LYS A 225 0.33 -6.98 -29.44
N THR A 226 -0.33 -8.02 -28.95
CA THR A 226 -1.38 -8.73 -29.68
C THR A 226 -2.68 -8.50 -28.91
N GLY A 227 -3.22 -7.28 -29.02
CA GLY A 227 -4.64 -7.03 -28.84
C GLY A 227 -5.26 -6.88 -30.22
N PRO A 228 -6.49 -7.37 -30.46
CA PRO A 228 -7.07 -7.45 -31.79
C PRO A 228 -7.22 -6.05 -32.38
N ALA A 229 -6.85 -5.91 -33.66
CA ALA A 229 -7.28 -4.78 -34.46
C ALA A 229 -8.82 -4.82 -34.49
N VAL A 230 -9.45 -3.84 -33.85
CA VAL A 230 -10.87 -3.59 -34.04
C VAL A 230 -10.99 -2.95 -35.42
N ALA A 231 -11.62 -3.68 -36.35
CA ALA A 231 -12.08 -3.18 -37.63
C ALA A 231 -13.30 -2.26 -37.44
#